data_AF-A0A0C2FRB7-F1
#
_entry.id   AF-A0A0C2FRB7-F1
#
_cell.length_a   1.000
_cell.length_b   1.000
_cell.length_c   1.000
_cell.angle_alpha   90.00
_cell.angle_beta   90.00
_cell.angle_gamma   90.00
#
_symmetry.space_group_name_H-M   'P 1'
#
loop_
_entity.id
_entity.type
_entity.pdbx_description
1 polymer ?
#
loop_
_entity_poly.entity_id
_entity_poly.type
_entity_poly.pdbx_seq_one_letter_code
_entity_poly.pdbx_strand_id
1 'polypeptide(L)'
;AERPTAFRPAETVVGGGEFTGNTTNKTDYDKKQVQRAAAFRPAETVIGGGEFSGKTTNRADFERKEVERPTAFRPAETVVGGGEFSGKTTNRADFDRKEGGRQKAFRPAATTVPPGEFSGFSTTRADYDGKQGERSRAFRPAETKAPSGEFSGTTTNRADFDGKKGARSSPIRPIASNLVLDGSMDGLTTTQNDFQAKRAE
;
A
#
# COMPACT_ATOMS: atom_id res chain seq x y z
N ALA A 1 50.02 -143.34 28.42
CA ALA A 1 50.86 -143.50 29.63
C ALA A 1 52.00 -144.43 29.26
N GLU A 2 53.22 -144.04 29.56
CA GLU A 2 54.41 -144.84 29.25
C GLU A 2 54.93 -145.54 30.51
N ARG A 3 55.63 -146.66 30.29
CA ARG A 3 56.65 -147.34 31.13
C ARG A 3 56.16 -148.56 31.92
N PRO A 4 56.97 -149.66 32.02
CA PRO A 4 58.38 -149.60 32.44
C PRO A 4 59.38 -150.59 31.81
N THR A 5 60.64 -150.39 32.22
CA THR A 5 61.90 -151.06 31.86
C THR A 5 62.30 -152.21 32.81
N ALA A 6 63.16 -153.12 32.36
CA ALA A 6 64.21 -153.79 33.17
C ALA A 6 65.20 -154.48 32.20
N PHE A 7 66.50 -154.18 32.20
CA PHE A 7 67.65 -154.65 33.02
C PHE A 7 68.59 -155.54 32.18
N ARG A 8 69.90 -155.34 32.38
CA ARG A 8 71.05 -155.71 31.54
C ARG A 8 71.66 -157.07 31.93
N PRO A 9 72.56 -157.62 31.09
CA PRO A 9 73.81 -158.19 31.60
C PRO A 9 75.07 -157.63 30.90
N ALA A 10 76.21 -157.72 31.60
CA ALA A 10 77.53 -157.19 31.22
C ALA A 10 78.41 -158.29 30.59
N GLU A 11 78.97 -158.04 29.40
CA GLU A 11 80.35 -157.62 29.08
C GLU A 11 81.42 -158.73 29.13
N THR A 12 82.22 -158.85 28.07
CA THR A 12 83.68 -159.08 28.14
C THR A 12 84.35 -158.70 26.81
N VAL A 13 85.52 -158.07 26.91
CA VAL A 13 86.34 -157.62 25.78
C VAL A 13 87.67 -158.38 25.80
N VAL A 14 88.13 -158.87 24.64
CA VAL A 14 89.45 -159.49 24.43
C VAL A 14 90.11 -158.80 23.23
N GLY A 15 91.26 -158.16 23.45
CA GLY A 15 92.18 -157.68 22.38
C GLY A 15 93.20 -158.78 22.03
N GLY A 16 93.93 -158.78 20.91
CA GLY A 16 94.07 -157.89 19.76
C GLY A 16 95.23 -158.42 18.88
N GLY A 17 95.33 -157.99 17.62
CA GLY A 17 96.45 -158.23 16.70
C GLY A 17 96.31 -157.35 15.43
N GLU A 18 97.42 -156.85 14.87
CA GLU A 18 97.41 -155.79 13.84
C GLU A 18 97.25 -156.35 12.41
N PHE A 19 96.36 -155.72 11.64
CA PHE A 19 95.90 -156.17 10.32
C PHE A 19 96.20 -155.11 9.26
N THR A 20 96.94 -155.48 8.21
CA THR A 20 97.38 -154.55 7.15
C THR A 20 96.38 -154.40 6.00
N GLY A 21 95.42 -155.31 5.87
CA GLY A 21 94.15 -155.10 5.15
C GLY A 21 94.22 -154.60 3.70
N ASN A 22 95.30 -154.89 2.98
CA ASN A 22 95.44 -154.50 1.58
C ASN A 22 95.40 -155.75 0.70
N THR A 23 94.28 -155.92 0.00
CA THR A 23 94.06 -156.98 -0.99
C THR A 23 94.48 -156.47 -2.38
N THR A 24 94.81 -157.37 -3.31
CA THR A 24 95.16 -157.03 -4.71
C THR A 24 94.09 -156.19 -5.40
N ASN A 25 92.82 -156.40 -5.08
CA ASN A 25 91.73 -155.57 -5.59
C ASN A 25 91.89 -154.08 -5.24
N LYS A 26 92.41 -153.79 -4.04
CA LYS A 26 92.59 -152.43 -3.54
C LYS A 26 93.80 -151.74 -4.16
N THR A 27 94.77 -152.50 -4.71
CA THR A 27 95.97 -151.95 -5.37
C THR A 27 95.80 -151.80 -6.88
N ASP A 28 94.98 -152.63 -7.51
CA ASP A 28 94.92 -152.69 -8.98
C ASP A 28 93.81 -151.82 -9.57
N TYR A 29 92.80 -151.46 -8.77
CA TYR A 29 91.60 -150.75 -9.21
C TYR A 29 91.52 -149.34 -8.62
N ASP A 30 92.55 -148.55 -8.92
CA ASP A 30 92.56 -147.14 -8.56
C ASP A 30 91.64 -146.34 -9.47
N LYS A 31 90.97 -145.33 -8.92
CA LYS A 31 90.13 -144.42 -9.71
C LYS A 31 90.97 -143.65 -10.72
N LYS A 32 90.82 -143.98 -12.01
CA LYS A 32 91.34 -143.17 -13.11
C LYS A 32 90.36 -142.05 -13.42
N GLN A 33 90.82 -140.79 -13.33
CA GLN A 33 90.01 -139.65 -13.73
C GLN A 33 90.14 -139.42 -15.24
N VAL A 34 89.01 -139.44 -15.94
CA VAL A 34 88.94 -139.12 -17.37
C VAL A 34 88.21 -137.80 -17.53
N GLN A 35 88.80 -136.88 -18.29
CA GLN A 35 88.23 -135.55 -18.57
C GLN A 35 87.14 -135.65 -19.65
N ARG A 36 86.01 -134.95 -19.46
CA ARG A 36 84.91 -134.92 -20.44
C ARG A 36 85.25 -134.00 -21.61
N ALA A 37 84.92 -134.42 -22.83
CA ALA A 37 85.02 -133.57 -24.01
C ALA A 37 84.03 -132.39 -23.95
N ALA A 38 84.49 -131.18 -24.28
CA ALA A 38 83.69 -129.97 -24.25
C ALA A 38 82.77 -129.85 -25.48
N ALA A 39 81.56 -129.32 -25.29
CA ALA A 39 80.59 -129.10 -26.37
C ALA A 39 80.96 -127.87 -27.22
N PHE A 40 80.86 -127.99 -28.55
CA PHE A 40 81.10 -126.89 -29.49
C PHE A 40 79.83 -126.04 -29.67
N ARG A 41 79.94 -124.72 -29.60
CA ARG A 41 78.86 -123.76 -29.91
C ARG A 41 79.38 -122.73 -30.92
N PRO A 42 78.74 -122.58 -32.10
CA PRO A 42 79.12 -121.56 -33.06
C PRO A 42 78.82 -120.15 -32.52
N ALA A 43 79.63 -119.17 -32.93
CA ALA A 43 79.50 -117.79 -32.48
C ALA A 43 78.23 -117.13 -33.04
N GLU A 44 77.49 -116.44 -32.18
CA GLU A 44 76.33 -115.63 -32.54
C GLU A 44 76.82 -114.30 -33.15
N THR A 45 76.45 -114.00 -34.40
CA THR A 45 76.73 -112.69 -35.01
C THR A 45 75.68 -111.67 -34.60
N VAL A 46 76.04 -110.73 -33.73
CA VAL A 46 75.21 -109.56 -33.40
C VAL A 46 75.48 -108.47 -34.44
N ILE A 47 74.49 -108.12 -35.25
CA ILE A 47 74.58 -106.94 -36.12
C ILE A 47 74.42 -105.71 -35.21
N GLY A 48 75.54 -105.05 -34.91
CA GLY A 48 75.53 -103.82 -34.13
C GLY A 48 74.83 -102.70 -34.90
N GLY A 49 73.68 -102.24 -34.39
CA GLY A 49 73.08 -100.99 -34.85
C GLY A 49 73.97 -99.82 -34.43
N GLY A 50 74.34 -98.96 -35.39
CA GLY A 50 75.07 -97.73 -35.11
C GLY A 50 74.28 -96.77 -34.23
N GLU A 51 74.97 -95.78 -33.67
CA GLU A 51 74.36 -94.78 -32.79
C GLU A 51 73.33 -93.94 -33.56
N PHE A 52 72.10 -93.85 -33.03
CA PHE A 52 71.02 -93.06 -33.64
C PHE A 52 71.00 -91.64 -33.06
N SER A 53 71.29 -90.63 -33.88
CA SER A 53 71.16 -89.22 -33.50
C SER A 53 69.72 -88.73 -33.68
N GLY A 54 68.85 -89.04 -32.71
CA GLY A 54 67.42 -88.69 -32.73
C GLY A 54 67.07 -87.21 -32.51
N LYS A 55 67.99 -86.27 -32.77
CA LYS A 55 67.73 -84.83 -32.64
C LYS A 55 67.40 -84.25 -34.01
N THR A 56 66.15 -83.84 -34.19
CA THR A 56 65.73 -83.09 -35.38
C THR A 56 66.18 -81.64 -35.27
N THR A 57 66.35 -80.96 -36.41
CA THR A 57 66.68 -79.52 -36.47
C THR A 57 65.67 -78.69 -35.69
N ASN A 58 64.38 -78.98 -35.82
CA ASN A 58 63.33 -78.29 -35.07
C ASN A 58 63.55 -78.36 -33.54
N ARG A 59 63.91 -79.54 -33.00
CA ARG A 59 64.15 -79.69 -31.57
C ARG A 59 65.39 -78.94 -31.10
N ALA A 60 66.40 -78.77 -31.96
CA ALA A 60 67.62 -78.03 -31.64
C ALA A 60 67.42 -76.51 -31.76
N ASP A 61 66.65 -76.06 -32.75
CA ASP A 61 66.55 -74.65 -33.11
C ASP A 61 65.45 -73.90 -32.30
N PHE A 62 64.39 -74.61 -31.89
CA PHE A 62 63.23 -74.00 -31.22
C PHE A 62 63.09 -74.42 -29.76
N GLU A 63 64.17 -74.27 -29.00
CA GLU A 63 64.12 -74.40 -27.54
C GLU A 63 63.48 -73.16 -26.89
N ARG A 64 62.77 -73.35 -25.78
CA ARG A 64 62.17 -72.24 -25.02
C ARG A 64 63.30 -71.39 -24.44
N LYS A 65 63.42 -70.14 -24.89
CA LYS A 65 64.31 -69.15 -24.29
C LYS A 65 63.57 -68.37 -23.21
N GLU A 66 64.03 -68.48 -21.96
CA GLU A 66 63.58 -67.56 -20.91
C GLU A 66 64.34 -66.24 -21.07
N VAL A 67 63.58 -65.14 -21.11
CA VAL A 67 64.14 -63.79 -21.19
C VAL A 67 63.79 -63.08 -19.89
N GLU A 68 64.80 -62.46 -19.26
CA GLU A 68 64.59 -61.68 -18.04
C GLU A 68 63.68 -60.48 -18.31
N ARG A 69 62.77 -60.20 -17.38
CA ARG A 69 61.91 -59.02 -17.47
C ARG A 69 62.75 -57.77 -17.24
N PRO A 70 62.71 -56.77 -18.14
CA PRO A 70 63.41 -55.52 -17.92
C PRO A 70 62.88 -54.83 -16.66
N THR A 71 63.79 -54.32 -15.83
CA THR A 71 63.44 -53.58 -14.62
C THR A 71 62.84 -52.22 -14.98
N ALA A 72 61.73 -51.85 -14.33
CA ALA A 72 61.09 -50.55 -14.56
C ALA A 72 61.98 -49.41 -14.06
N PHE A 73 62.33 -48.48 -14.96
CA PHE A 73 63.03 -47.25 -14.60
C PHE A 73 62.02 -46.20 -14.10
N ARG A 74 62.24 -45.67 -12.90
CA ARG A 74 61.47 -44.51 -12.38
C ARG A 74 62.44 -43.33 -12.22
N PRO A 75 62.26 -42.23 -12.98
CA PRO A 75 63.06 -41.03 -12.79
C PRO A 75 62.81 -40.42 -11.42
N ALA A 76 63.82 -39.74 -10.86
CA ALA A 76 63.70 -39.02 -9.61
C ALA A 76 62.68 -37.88 -9.75
N GLU A 77 61.73 -37.81 -8.82
CA GLU A 77 60.71 -36.77 -8.79
C GLU A 77 61.32 -35.48 -8.21
N THR A 78 61.59 -34.49 -9.07
CA THR A 78 62.02 -33.16 -8.64
C THR A 78 60.78 -32.26 -8.50
N VAL A 79 60.37 -32.01 -7.26
CA VAL A 79 59.33 -31.01 -6.98
C VAL A 79 59.97 -29.63 -7.06
N VAL A 80 59.70 -28.91 -8.14
CA VAL A 80 60.03 -27.48 -8.22
C VAL A 80 59.01 -26.73 -7.37
N GLY A 81 59.43 -26.29 -6.18
CA GLY A 81 58.60 -25.46 -5.31
C GLY A 81 58.26 -24.14 -6.00
N GLY A 82 56.97 -23.84 -6.15
CA GLY A 82 56.51 -22.55 -6.63
C GLY A 82 56.85 -21.44 -5.63
N GLY A 83 57.33 -20.30 -6.10
CA GLY A 83 57.57 -19.11 -5.27
C GLY A 83 56.27 -18.49 -4.74
N GLU A 84 56.40 -17.56 -3.79
CA GLU A 84 55.24 -16.87 -3.22
C GLU A 84 54.45 -16.07 -4.28
N PHE A 85 53.13 -16.23 -4.28
CA PHE A 85 52.25 -15.48 -5.18
C PHE A 85 51.75 -14.19 -4.52
N SER A 86 52.14 -13.03 -5.07
CA SER A 86 51.61 -11.73 -4.64
C SER A 86 50.35 -11.35 -5.42
N GLY A 87 49.19 -11.85 -5.00
CA GLY A 87 47.89 -11.62 -5.66
C GLY A 87 47.26 -10.23 -5.48
N LYS A 88 48.05 -9.18 -5.24
CA LYS A 88 47.52 -7.81 -5.09
C LYS A 88 47.51 -7.11 -6.45
N THR A 89 46.33 -6.95 -7.02
CA THR A 89 46.12 -6.16 -8.24
C THR A 89 46.10 -4.66 -7.90
N THR A 90 46.41 -3.81 -8.88
CA THR A 90 46.33 -2.35 -8.74
C THR A 90 44.93 -1.90 -8.33
N ASN A 91 43.89 -2.52 -8.92
CA ASN A 91 42.51 -2.23 -8.56
C ASN A 91 42.23 -2.41 -7.04
N ARG A 92 42.71 -3.51 -6.47
CA ARG A 92 42.54 -3.80 -5.04
C ARG A 92 43.38 -2.89 -4.14
N ALA A 93 44.47 -2.33 -4.65
CA ALA A 93 45.31 -1.41 -3.89
C ALA A 93 44.80 0.05 -3.95
N ASP A 94 44.24 0.45 -5.08
CA ASP A 94 43.96 1.85 -5.37
C ASP A 94 42.50 2.25 -5.03
N PHE A 95 41.56 1.30 -5.09
CA PHE A 95 40.12 1.58 -5.00
C PHE A 95 39.49 1.06 -3.71
N ASP A 96 39.94 1.60 -2.58
CA ASP A 96 39.29 1.39 -1.29
C ASP A 96 38.10 2.33 -1.07
N ARG A 97 37.13 1.90 -0.25
CA ARG A 97 36.03 2.75 0.20
C ARG A 97 36.58 3.93 1.01
N LYS A 98 36.44 5.15 0.48
CA LYS A 98 36.76 6.39 1.20
C LYS A 98 35.49 6.92 1.86
N GLU A 99 35.52 7.12 3.18
CA GLU A 99 34.41 7.76 3.90
C GLU A 99 34.54 9.28 3.78
N GLY A 100 33.59 9.91 3.08
CA GLY A 100 33.45 11.35 3.03
C GLY A 100 32.58 11.86 4.19
N GLY A 101 33.04 12.89 4.89
CA GLY A 101 32.25 13.55 5.93
C GLY A 101 30.98 14.19 5.36
N ARG A 102 29.91 14.27 6.18
CA ARG A 102 28.68 14.98 5.79
C ARG A 102 28.97 16.47 5.62
N GLN A 103 28.61 17.03 4.47
CA GLN A 103 28.68 18.48 4.25
C GLN A 103 27.77 19.20 5.25
N LYS A 104 28.29 20.26 5.89
CA LYS A 104 27.50 21.08 6.81
C LYS A 104 26.42 21.82 6.02
N ALA A 105 25.18 21.77 6.49
CA ALA A 105 24.09 22.54 5.92
C ALA A 105 24.33 24.04 6.14
N PHE A 106 24.30 24.82 5.07
CA PHE A 106 24.30 26.27 5.16
C PHE A 106 22.89 26.75 5.52
N ARG A 107 22.76 27.44 6.66
CA ARG A 107 21.52 28.09 7.08
C ARG A 107 21.81 29.59 7.27
N PRO A 108 21.34 30.46 6.36
CA PRO A 108 21.41 31.91 6.57
C PRO A 108 20.73 32.29 7.88
N ALA A 109 21.29 33.27 8.59
CA ALA A 109 20.62 33.85 9.75
C ALA A 109 19.28 34.45 9.32
N ALA A 110 18.23 34.22 10.10
CA ALA A 110 16.94 34.85 9.88
C ALA A 110 17.04 36.34 10.24
N THR A 111 17.18 37.20 9.22
CA THR A 111 17.13 38.64 9.42
C THR A 111 15.68 39.08 9.43
N THR A 112 15.12 39.38 10.60
CA THR A 112 13.81 40.01 10.72
C THR A 112 13.93 41.46 10.26
N VAL A 113 13.38 41.78 9.09
CA VAL A 113 13.29 43.17 8.61
C VAL A 113 12.13 43.85 9.36
N PRO A 114 12.37 44.94 10.09
CA PRO A 114 11.29 45.68 10.73
C PRO A 114 10.34 46.22 9.66
N PRO A 115 9.01 46.16 9.86
CA PRO A 115 8.07 46.72 8.92
C PRO A 115 8.32 48.22 8.77
N GLY A 116 8.40 48.71 7.53
CA GLY A 116 8.51 50.13 7.24
C GLY A 116 7.23 50.90 7.58
N GLU A 117 7.34 52.20 7.76
CA GLU A 117 6.19 53.06 7.99
C GLU A 117 5.27 53.08 6.76
N PHE A 118 3.98 52.85 6.98
CA PHE A 118 2.94 52.95 5.95
C PHE A 118 2.03 54.12 6.27
N SER A 119 2.02 55.14 5.39
CA SER A 119 1.26 56.38 5.62
C SER A 119 -0.26 56.19 5.60
N GLY A 120 -0.75 55.13 4.96
CA GLY A 120 -2.19 54.79 4.90
C GLY A 120 -3.09 55.85 4.26
N PHE A 121 -2.51 56.89 3.64
CA PHE A 121 -3.23 58.03 3.08
C PHE A 121 -3.35 57.87 1.57
N SER A 122 -4.55 57.49 1.11
CA SER A 122 -4.85 57.40 -0.32
C SER A 122 -5.32 58.75 -0.87
N THR A 123 -5.12 58.95 -2.18
CA THR A 123 -5.65 60.13 -2.89
C THR A 123 -7.16 60.25 -2.74
N THR A 124 -7.90 59.13 -2.78
CA THR A 124 -9.35 59.13 -2.55
C THR A 124 -9.73 59.68 -1.18
N ARG A 125 -8.97 59.35 -0.12
CA ARG A 125 -9.22 59.86 1.23
C ARG A 125 -8.85 61.34 1.37
N ALA A 126 -7.91 61.83 0.55
CA ALA A 126 -7.53 63.24 0.51
C ALA A 126 -8.53 64.09 -0.30
N ASP A 127 -9.03 63.56 -1.42
CA ASP A 127 -9.79 64.33 -2.40
C ASP A 127 -11.31 64.32 -2.15
N TYR A 128 -11.83 63.30 -1.47
CA TYR A 128 -13.27 63.11 -1.24
C TYR A 128 -13.62 63.18 0.24
N ASP A 129 -13.52 64.39 0.80
CA ASP A 129 -14.01 64.70 2.14
C ASP A 129 -15.50 65.12 2.11
N GLY A 130 -16.18 64.90 3.24
CA GLY A 130 -17.59 65.26 3.37
C GLY A 130 -17.77 66.77 3.48
N LYS A 131 -17.95 67.46 2.35
CA LYS A 131 -18.20 68.91 2.35
C LYS A 131 -19.65 69.22 2.70
N GLN A 132 -19.86 70.01 3.74
CA GLN A 132 -21.20 70.45 4.13
C GLN A 132 -21.62 71.67 3.29
N GLY A 133 -22.66 71.49 2.46
CA GLY A 133 -23.23 72.58 1.67
C GLY A 133 -24.07 73.54 2.49
N GLU A 134 -24.17 74.81 2.06
CA GLU A 134 -25.03 75.81 2.70
C GLU A 134 -26.51 75.46 2.48
N ARG A 135 -27.32 75.60 3.53
CA ARG A 135 -28.77 75.34 3.44
C ARG A 135 -29.44 76.48 2.66
N SER A 136 -30.20 76.13 1.61
CA SER A 136 -31.02 77.09 0.89
C SER A 136 -32.10 77.70 1.80
N ARG A 137 -32.36 78.99 1.66
CA ARG A 137 -33.41 79.69 2.41
C ARG A 137 -34.78 79.40 1.78
N ALA A 138 -35.80 79.28 2.63
CA ALA A 138 -37.17 79.14 2.17
C ALA A 138 -37.64 80.44 1.48
N PHE A 139 -38.20 80.32 0.28
CA PHE A 139 -38.80 81.44 -0.45
C PHE A 139 -40.29 81.55 -0.11
N ARG A 140 -40.74 82.75 0.28
CA ARG A 140 -42.16 83.08 0.48
C ARG A 140 -42.57 84.19 -0.51
N PRO A 141 -43.48 83.93 -1.46
CA PRO A 141 -44.03 84.96 -2.34
C PRO A 141 -44.75 86.06 -1.55
N ALA A 142 -44.78 87.29 -2.08
CA ALA A 142 -45.51 88.38 -1.48
C ALA A 142 -47.03 88.14 -1.56
N GLU A 143 -47.75 88.39 -0.46
CA GLU A 143 -49.21 88.33 -0.43
C GLU A 143 -49.82 89.52 -1.17
N THR A 144 -50.52 89.27 -2.28
CA THR A 144 -51.30 90.28 -2.99
C THR A 144 -52.73 90.29 -2.47
N LYS A 145 -53.17 91.41 -1.88
CA LYS A 145 -54.58 91.61 -1.52
C LYS A 145 -55.35 92.13 -2.73
N ALA A 146 -56.45 91.47 -3.08
CA ALA A 146 -57.39 91.99 -4.06
C ALA A 146 -58.09 93.24 -3.51
N PRO A 147 -58.24 94.33 -4.29
CA PRO A 147 -58.96 95.51 -3.84
C PRO A 147 -60.45 95.17 -3.65
N SER A 148 -61.00 95.44 -2.47
CA SER A 148 -62.44 95.32 -2.18
C SER A 148 -63.10 96.69 -2.26
N GLY A 149 -64.16 96.82 -3.07
CA GLY A 149 -65.03 98.00 -3.12
C GLY A 149 -66.34 97.80 -2.36
N GLU A 150 -67.05 98.90 -2.05
CA GLU A 150 -68.37 98.85 -1.43
C GLU A 150 -69.42 98.27 -2.40
N PHE A 151 -70.25 97.36 -1.91
CA PHE A 151 -71.37 96.78 -2.67
C PHE A 151 -72.67 97.48 -2.30
N SER A 152 -73.29 98.20 -3.24
CA SER A 152 -74.51 98.98 -2.98
C SER A 152 -75.78 98.14 -2.79
N GLY A 153 -75.80 96.89 -3.25
CA GLY A 153 -76.74 95.83 -2.83
C GLY A 153 -78.26 96.10 -2.86
N THR A 154 -78.75 97.19 -3.44
CA THR A 154 -80.18 97.49 -3.49
C THR A 154 -80.83 96.86 -4.72
N THR A 155 -81.77 95.95 -4.50
CA THR A 155 -82.59 95.38 -5.57
C THR A 155 -83.69 96.37 -5.98
N THR A 156 -84.15 96.27 -7.23
CA THR A 156 -85.25 97.10 -7.76
C THR A 156 -86.50 96.95 -6.91
N ASN A 157 -86.86 95.72 -6.51
CA ASN A 157 -88.01 95.48 -5.65
C ASN A 157 -87.93 96.26 -4.32
N ARG A 158 -86.75 96.27 -3.69
CA ARG A 158 -86.56 97.00 -2.42
C ARG A 158 -86.58 98.53 -2.61
N ALA A 159 -86.14 99.02 -3.77
CA ALA A 159 -86.20 100.43 -4.10
C ALA A 159 -87.62 100.91 -4.44
N ASP A 160 -88.39 100.07 -5.14
CA ASP A 160 -89.66 100.48 -5.75
C ASP A 160 -90.88 100.27 -4.85
N PHE A 161 -90.85 99.29 -3.94
CA PHE A 161 -91.97 98.92 -3.08
C PHE A 161 -91.74 99.36 -1.62
N ASP A 162 -91.68 100.66 -1.40
CA ASP A 162 -91.68 101.26 -0.08
C ASP A 162 -93.11 101.42 0.49
N GLY A 163 -93.22 101.47 1.82
CA GLY A 163 -94.52 101.58 2.51
C GLY A 163 -95.14 102.96 2.37
N LYS A 164 -95.88 103.22 1.27
CA LYS A 164 -96.58 104.50 1.06
C LYS A 164 -97.82 104.62 1.94
N LYS A 165 -97.93 105.73 2.69
CA LYS A 165 -99.15 106.07 3.45
C LYS A 165 -100.11 106.86 2.57
N GLY A 166 -101.32 106.34 2.36
CA GLY A 166 -102.39 107.04 1.67
C GLY A 166 -103.11 108.05 2.58
N ALA A 167 -103.54 109.19 2.03
CA ALA A 167 -104.36 110.15 2.75
C ALA A 167 -105.78 109.59 2.99
N ARG A 168 -106.34 109.84 4.18
CA ARG A 168 -107.73 109.47 4.49
C ARG A 168 -108.70 110.45 3.82
N SER A 169 -109.76 109.95 3.19
CA SER A 169 -110.84 110.79 2.65
C SER A 169 -111.64 111.44 3.78
N SER A 170 -112.14 112.65 3.52
CA SER A 170 -113.01 113.38 4.44
C SER A 170 -114.47 112.88 4.33
N PRO A 171 -115.24 112.85 5.44
CA PRO A 171 -116.67 112.51 5.40
C PRO A 171 -117.51 113.60 4.70
N ILE A 172 -118.52 113.19 3.91
CA ILE A 172 -119.52 114.09 3.31
C ILE A 172 -120.68 114.28 4.30
N ARG A 173 -121.10 115.53 4.55
CA ARG A 173 -122.29 115.84 5.38
C ARG A 173 -123.37 116.56 4.54
N PRO A 174 -124.64 116.13 4.58
CA PRO A 174 -125.73 116.83 3.89
C PRO A 174 -126.04 118.19 4.53
N ILE A 175 -126.54 119.13 3.73
CA ILE A 175 -126.89 120.48 4.18
C ILE A 175 -128.21 120.42 4.97
N ALA A 176 -128.23 121.00 6.18
CA ALA A 176 -129.45 121.16 6.98
C ALA A 176 -130.36 122.23 6.36
N SER A 177 -131.64 121.92 6.14
CA SER A 177 -132.65 122.89 5.71
C SER A 177 -133.49 123.35 6.91
N ASN A 178 -133.63 124.67 7.06
CA ASN A 178 -134.41 125.31 8.14
C ASN A 178 -135.78 125.77 7.61
N LEU A 179 -136.66 124.84 7.24
CA LEU A 179 -138.07 125.18 7.02
C LEU A 179 -138.71 125.49 8.38
N VAL A 180 -138.94 126.78 8.65
CA VAL A 180 -139.71 127.24 9.81
C VAL A 180 -141.15 127.45 9.35
N LEU A 181 -142.09 126.78 10.02
CA LEU A 181 -143.52 127.08 9.87
C LEU A 181 -143.80 128.36 10.67
N ASP A 182 -144.27 129.42 10.03
CA ASP A 182 -144.56 130.69 10.67
C ASP A 182 -145.95 130.73 11.32
N GLY A 183 -146.05 131.47 12.42
CA GLY A 183 -147.30 131.70 13.16
C GLY A 183 -147.02 132.17 14.59
N SER A 184 -147.56 133.33 14.97
CA SER A 184 -147.55 133.81 16.36
C SER A 184 -148.49 132.92 17.19
N MET A 185 -147.97 132.35 18.29
CA MET A 185 -148.82 131.73 19.30
C MET A 185 -148.93 132.70 20.48
N ASP A 186 -150.13 133.21 20.72
CA ASP A 186 -150.38 134.25 21.73
C ASP A 186 -150.25 133.74 23.17
N GLY A 187 -149.96 132.44 23.39
CA GLY A 187 -149.34 131.86 24.58
C GLY A 187 -150.04 132.02 25.94
N LEU A 188 -151.12 132.79 26.03
CA LEU A 188 -151.78 133.17 27.28
C LEU A 188 -152.94 132.21 27.60
N THR A 189 -153.00 131.79 28.86
CA THR A 189 -154.13 131.01 29.40
C THR A 189 -155.19 131.94 29.99
N THR A 190 -156.47 131.56 29.94
CA THR A 190 -157.57 132.36 30.52
C THR A 190 -157.38 132.64 32.00
N THR A 191 -156.82 131.70 32.77
CA THR A 191 -156.47 131.94 34.18
C THR A 191 -155.49 133.09 34.38
N GLN A 192 -154.51 133.25 33.50
CA GLN A 192 -153.53 134.35 33.58
C GLN A 192 -154.16 135.71 33.20
N ASN A 193 -155.20 135.71 32.36
CA ASN A 193 -155.95 136.91 32.02
C ASN A 193 -156.98 137.29 33.10
N ASP A 194 -157.71 136.30 33.64
CA ASP A 194 -158.94 136.53 34.41
C ASP A 194 -158.71 136.77 35.90
N PHE A 195 -157.63 136.24 36.49
CA PHE A 195 -157.35 136.34 37.93
C PHE A 195 -156.16 137.28 38.21
N GLN A 196 -156.40 138.58 38.08
CA GLN A 196 -155.46 139.65 38.46
C GLN A 196 -155.74 140.15 39.88
N ALA A 197 -154.71 140.29 40.72
CA ALA A 197 -154.86 140.75 42.11
C ALA A 197 -155.23 142.25 42.18
N LYS A 198 -156.41 142.59 42.75
CA LYS A 198 -156.85 143.97 43.07
C LYS A 198 -156.81 144.22 44.59
N ARG A 199 -156.58 145.47 45.00
CA ARG A 199 -156.90 145.94 46.37
C ARG A 199 -158.32 146.53 46.37
N ALA A 200 -159.10 146.22 47.40
CA ALA A 200 -160.27 147.02 47.76
C ALA A 200 -159.90 148.01 48.88
N GLU A 201 -160.72 149.06 48.96
CA GLU A 201 -160.70 150.29 49.79
C GLU A 201 -160.13 150.15 51.21
#